data_AF-A0A7S7RT03-F1
#
_entry.id   AF-A0A7S7RT03-F1
#
_cell.length_a   1.000
_cell.length_b   1.000
_cell.length_c   1.000
_cell.angle_alpha   90.00
_cell.angle_beta   90.00
_cell.angle_gamma   90.00
#
_symmetry.space_group_name_H-M   'P 1'
#
loop_
_entity.id
_entity.type
_entity.pdbx_description
1 polymer ?
#
loop_
_entity_poly.entity_id
_entity_poly.type
_entity_poly.pdbx_seq_one_letter_code
_entity_poly.pdbx_strand_id
1 'polypeptide(L)'
;RSFSSTNVYLDKRIKVKNDVVDMDGDEMTRIIWSFIKEKLILPYVDVPINYFDLSVTNRDATNDKVTVEAAEAIKKCNVGIKCATITPDEARVKEFNLKKMWKSPNGTIRNILGGTVFREPIIVSNIPRIVPQWHNPIVVGRHAFGDQYKATDAVLKPGKLQLVHTPADGSAPTTL
;
A
#
# COMPACT_ATOMS: atom_id res chain seq x y z
N ARG A 1 10.56 -19.30 54.33
CA ARG A 1 9.21 -19.12 53.75
C ARG A 1 9.42 -18.58 52.34
N SER A 2 9.33 -19.45 51.33
CA SER A 2 9.48 -19.08 49.92
C SER A 2 8.13 -18.57 49.41
N PHE A 3 8.09 -17.33 48.92
CA PHE A 3 7.00 -16.84 48.09
C PHE A 3 7.55 -16.66 46.68
N SER A 4 7.59 -17.76 45.93
CA SER A 4 7.67 -17.72 44.48
C SER A 4 6.27 -17.95 43.93
N SER A 5 5.56 -16.87 43.66
CA SER A 5 4.38 -16.90 42.80
C SER A 5 4.65 -16.02 41.60
N THR A 6 5.62 -16.40 40.77
CA THR A 6 5.60 -16.03 39.36
C THR A 6 4.38 -16.74 38.76
N ASN A 7 3.24 -16.05 38.77
CA ASN A 7 2.18 -16.35 37.83
C ASN A 7 2.79 -16.17 36.44
N VAL A 8 3.30 -17.25 35.88
CA VAL A 8 3.53 -17.37 34.45
C VAL A 8 2.13 -17.35 33.85
N TYR A 9 1.60 -16.15 33.65
CA TYR A 9 0.45 -15.95 32.79
C TYR A 9 0.92 -16.46 31.43
N LEU A 10 0.60 -17.72 31.12
CA LEU A 10 0.75 -18.28 29.79
C LEU A 10 0.10 -17.27 28.85
N ASP A 11 0.94 -16.68 27.99
CA ASP A 11 0.52 -15.71 27.02
C ASP A 11 -0.61 -16.32 26.18
N LYS A 12 -1.85 -15.88 26.44
CA LYS A 12 -3.07 -16.41 25.82
C LYS A 12 -3.22 -15.95 24.36
N ARG A 13 -2.28 -15.15 23.85
CA ARG A 13 -2.29 -14.66 22.48
C ARG A 13 -2.03 -15.79 21.49
N ILE A 14 -2.67 -15.71 20.33
CA ILE A 14 -2.45 -16.59 19.20
C ILE A 14 -1.02 -16.38 18.72
N LYS A 15 -0.19 -17.44 18.78
CA LYS A 15 1.19 -17.39 18.32
C LYS A 15 1.25 -17.51 16.80
N VAL A 16 1.84 -16.51 16.15
CA VAL A 16 2.07 -16.52 14.70
C VAL A 16 3.56 -16.75 14.44
N LYS A 17 3.86 -17.75 13.61
CA LYS A 17 5.25 -18.16 13.34
C LYS A 17 5.99 -17.19 12.40
N ASN A 18 5.32 -16.78 11.34
CA ASN A 18 5.93 -15.96 10.29
C ASN A 18 5.63 -14.48 10.53
N ASP A 19 6.52 -13.63 10.05
CA ASP A 19 6.40 -12.19 10.12
C ASP A 19 5.38 -11.64 9.13
N VAL A 20 4.86 -10.46 9.44
CA VAL A 20 4.03 -9.66 8.52
C VAL A 20 4.65 -8.29 8.36
N VAL A 21 4.51 -7.70 7.17
CA VAL A 21 4.87 -6.30 6.93
C VAL A 21 3.68 -5.42 7.30
N ASP A 22 3.89 -4.49 8.23
CA ASP A 22 2.94 -3.45 8.60
C ASP A 22 3.38 -2.13 7.99
N MET A 23 2.59 -1.63 7.03
CA MET A 23 2.82 -0.35 6.38
C MET A 23 1.85 0.70 6.95
N ASP A 24 2.37 1.61 7.75
CA ASP A 24 1.61 2.72 8.32
C ASP A 24 1.23 3.77 7.27
N GLY A 25 0.35 4.70 7.64
CA GLY A 25 -0.24 5.64 6.71
C GLY A 25 -0.39 7.06 7.24
N ASP A 26 -1.39 7.75 6.68
CA ASP A 26 -1.60 9.18 6.88
C ASP A 26 -3.01 9.50 7.46
N GLU A 27 -3.16 10.73 7.93
CA GLU A 27 -4.44 11.35 8.32
C GLU A 27 -5.27 10.50 9.30
N MET A 28 -6.59 10.49 9.14
CA MET A 28 -7.52 9.75 10.01
C MET A 28 -7.25 8.25 9.99
N THR A 29 -6.80 7.71 8.85
CA THR A 29 -6.52 6.28 8.75
C THR A 29 -5.36 5.86 9.64
N ARG A 30 -4.34 6.70 9.83
CA ARG A 30 -3.22 6.42 10.77
C ARG A 30 -3.72 6.29 12.22
N ILE A 31 -4.64 7.15 12.63
CA ILE A 31 -5.23 7.12 13.98
C ILE A 31 -6.04 5.84 14.19
N ILE A 32 -6.90 5.50 13.23
CA ILE A 32 -7.69 4.26 13.25
C ILE A 32 -6.78 3.03 13.21
N TRP A 33 -5.67 3.09 12.45
CA TRP A 33 -4.69 2.02 12.34
C TRP A 33 -4.06 1.67 13.69
N SER A 34 -3.63 2.69 14.45
CA SER A 34 -3.11 2.50 15.82
C SER A 34 -4.15 1.83 16.71
N PHE A 35 -5.41 2.31 16.67
CA PHE A 35 -6.50 1.73 17.46
C PHE A 35 -6.74 0.25 17.12
N ILE A 36 -6.83 -0.08 15.82
CA ILE A 36 -7.02 -1.48 15.38
C ILE A 36 -5.89 -2.35 15.91
N LYS A 37 -4.64 -1.95 15.72
CA LYS A 37 -3.48 -2.72 16.19
C LYS A 37 -3.50 -2.89 17.71
N GLU A 38 -3.64 -1.82 18.45
CA GLU A 38 -3.51 -1.81 19.92
C GLU A 38 -4.70 -2.43 20.65
N LYS A 39 -5.92 -2.30 20.11
CA LYS A 39 -7.15 -2.74 20.80
C LYS A 39 -7.71 -4.05 20.26
N LEU A 40 -7.51 -4.34 18.99
CA LEU A 40 -8.18 -5.46 18.31
C LEU A 40 -7.22 -6.56 17.86
N ILE A 41 -5.93 -6.28 17.65
CA ILE A 41 -4.97 -7.28 17.16
C ILE A 41 -3.97 -7.70 18.24
N LEU A 42 -3.08 -6.79 18.66
CA LEU A 42 -1.93 -7.11 19.53
C LEU A 42 -2.28 -7.65 20.93
N PRO A 43 -3.44 -7.32 21.53
CA PRO A 43 -3.86 -7.97 22.78
C PRO A 43 -4.19 -9.46 22.62
N TYR A 44 -4.45 -9.92 21.40
CA TYR A 44 -4.94 -11.28 21.11
C TYR A 44 -4.01 -12.08 20.20
N VAL A 45 -3.09 -11.43 19.48
CA VAL A 45 -2.20 -12.05 18.50
C VAL A 45 -0.76 -11.64 18.78
N ASP A 46 0.10 -12.63 18.98
CA ASP A 46 1.55 -12.45 19.10
C ASP A 46 2.17 -12.75 17.73
N VAL A 47 2.33 -11.69 16.93
CA VAL A 47 2.83 -11.75 15.56
C VAL A 47 4.10 -10.90 15.43
N PRO A 48 5.19 -11.44 14.84
CA PRO A 48 6.34 -10.63 14.47
C PRO A 48 5.97 -9.62 13.39
N ILE A 49 6.25 -8.33 13.62
CA ILE A 49 5.89 -7.24 12.71
C ILE A 49 7.14 -6.54 12.20
N ASN A 50 7.31 -6.52 10.88
CA ASN A 50 8.24 -5.63 10.20
C ASN A 50 7.51 -4.33 9.87
N TYR A 51 7.77 -3.29 10.68
CA TYR A 51 7.07 -2.01 10.57
C TYR A 51 7.76 -1.06 9.58
N PHE A 52 6.96 -0.41 8.72
CA PHE A 52 7.39 0.62 7.79
C PHE A 52 6.44 1.81 7.84
N ASP A 53 6.94 2.98 8.20
CA ASP A 53 6.13 4.20 8.19
C ASP A 53 6.05 4.78 6.77
N LEU A 54 4.92 4.61 6.07
CA LEU A 54 4.70 5.16 4.73
C LEU A 54 3.98 6.52 4.75
N SER A 55 3.95 7.21 5.89
CA SER A 55 3.45 8.59 5.93
C SER A 55 4.17 9.47 4.93
N VAL A 56 3.48 10.49 4.44
CA VAL A 56 4.03 11.43 3.45
C VAL A 56 5.30 12.11 3.95
N THR A 57 5.39 12.40 5.25
CA THR A 57 6.57 13.02 5.87
C THR A 57 7.75 12.06 5.96
N ASN A 58 7.55 10.79 6.35
CA ASN A 58 8.64 9.82 6.40
C ASN A 58 9.09 9.38 4.98
N ARG A 59 8.16 9.29 4.04
CA ARG A 59 8.50 9.09 2.63
C ARG A 59 9.34 10.26 2.12
N ASP A 60 8.98 11.50 2.42
CA ASP A 60 9.80 12.64 2.03
C ASP A 60 11.20 12.60 2.67
N ALA A 61 11.27 12.32 3.98
CA ALA A 61 12.54 12.22 4.72
C ALA A 61 13.49 11.16 4.10
N THR A 62 12.95 10.01 3.72
CA THR A 62 13.72 8.88 3.16
C THR A 62 13.91 8.94 1.64
N ASN A 63 13.45 10.00 0.98
CA ASN A 63 13.38 10.11 -0.47
C ASN A 63 12.62 8.94 -1.12
N ASP A 64 11.53 8.52 -0.47
CA ASP A 64 10.61 7.43 -0.82
C ASP A 64 11.24 6.03 -0.84
N LYS A 65 12.45 5.87 -0.27
CA LYS A 65 13.10 4.55 -0.13
C LYS A 65 12.30 3.59 0.75
N VAL A 66 11.67 4.11 1.82
CA VAL A 66 10.86 3.30 2.75
C VAL A 66 9.73 2.53 2.04
N THR A 67 9.15 3.12 0.97
CA THR A 67 8.10 2.48 0.16
C THR A 67 8.64 1.26 -0.61
N VAL A 68 9.85 1.37 -1.16
CA VAL A 68 10.51 0.28 -1.89
C VAL A 68 10.96 -0.82 -0.92
N GLU A 69 11.53 -0.42 0.21
CA GLU A 69 11.97 -1.35 1.26
C GLU A 69 10.79 -2.16 1.82
N ALA A 70 9.63 -1.53 2.05
CA ALA A 70 8.42 -2.22 2.44
C ALA A 70 7.97 -3.26 1.39
N ALA A 71 8.01 -2.90 0.10
CA ALA A 71 7.65 -3.83 -0.98
C ALA A 71 8.60 -5.03 -1.06
N GLU A 72 9.92 -4.82 -0.91
CA GLU A 72 10.90 -5.90 -0.88
C GLU A 72 10.78 -6.76 0.40
N ALA A 73 10.39 -6.18 1.53
CA ALA A 73 10.08 -6.93 2.74
C ALA A 73 8.86 -7.84 2.54
N ILE A 74 7.81 -7.37 1.83
CA ILE A 74 6.64 -8.19 1.50
C ILE A 74 7.05 -9.38 0.64
N LYS A 75 7.97 -9.22 -0.32
CA LYS A 75 8.47 -10.36 -1.12
C LYS A 75 9.15 -11.43 -0.29
N LYS A 76 9.71 -11.07 0.87
CA LYS A 76 10.38 -12.02 1.78
C LYS A 76 9.39 -12.76 2.69
N CYS A 77 8.41 -12.04 3.27
CA CYS A 77 7.46 -12.63 4.22
C CYS A 77 6.12 -13.06 3.59
N ASN A 78 5.88 -12.70 2.33
CA ASN A 78 4.67 -12.93 1.53
C ASN A 78 3.40 -12.18 1.96
N VAL A 79 3.41 -11.48 3.10
CA VAL A 79 2.21 -10.84 3.66
C VAL A 79 2.51 -9.38 4.02
N GLY A 80 1.76 -8.47 3.41
CA GLY A 80 1.77 -7.04 3.73
C GLY A 80 0.38 -6.54 4.06
N ILE A 81 0.28 -5.72 5.11
CA ILE A 81 -0.95 -5.06 5.53
C ILE A 81 -0.69 -3.56 5.51
N LYS A 82 -1.55 -2.79 4.84
CA LYS A 82 -1.27 -1.39 4.51
C LYS A 82 -2.39 -0.45 4.92
N CYS A 83 -2.03 0.59 5.66
CA CYS A 83 -2.86 1.75 5.90
C CYS A 83 -2.93 2.67 4.67
N ALA A 84 -4.02 3.45 4.53
CA ALA A 84 -4.14 4.43 3.46
C ALA A 84 -3.07 5.53 3.59
N THR A 85 -2.58 6.01 2.45
CA THR A 85 -1.45 6.95 2.35
C THR A 85 -1.77 8.05 1.37
N ILE A 86 -1.33 9.27 1.64
CA ILE A 86 -1.44 10.42 0.73
C ILE A 86 -0.64 10.14 -0.55
N THR A 87 -1.22 10.42 -1.71
CA THR A 87 -0.45 10.61 -2.95
C THR A 87 -0.42 12.12 -3.20
N PRO A 88 0.71 12.81 -2.97
CA PRO A 88 0.72 14.26 -2.94
C PRO A 88 0.47 14.86 -4.33
N ASP A 89 -0.33 15.91 -4.37
CA ASP A 89 -0.48 16.86 -5.49
C ASP A 89 0.23 18.18 -5.14
N GLU A 90 0.07 19.24 -5.95
CA GLU A 90 0.70 20.54 -5.69
C GLU A 90 0.26 21.16 -4.36
N ALA A 91 -0.99 20.93 -3.94
CA ALA A 91 -1.50 21.43 -2.68
C ALA A 91 -0.84 20.70 -1.50
N ARG A 92 -0.75 19.37 -1.56
CA ARG A 92 -0.08 18.57 -0.53
C ARG A 92 1.42 18.82 -0.47
N VAL A 93 2.09 19.10 -1.59
CA VAL A 93 3.50 19.54 -1.58
C VAL A 93 3.67 20.81 -0.75
N LYS A 94 2.77 21.79 -0.88
CA LYS A 94 2.81 23.03 -0.10
C LYS A 94 2.43 22.80 1.36
N GLU A 95 1.36 22.04 1.61
CA GLU A 95 0.86 21.76 2.97
C GLU A 95 1.92 21.09 3.85
N PHE A 96 2.62 20.09 3.30
CA PHE A 96 3.61 19.30 4.04
C PHE A 96 5.06 19.76 3.79
N ASN A 97 5.27 20.82 3.00
CA ASN A 97 6.59 21.30 2.60
C ASN A 97 7.50 20.19 2.02
N LEU A 98 6.95 19.42 1.08
CA LEU A 98 7.63 18.26 0.50
C LEU A 98 8.73 18.69 -0.48
N LYS A 99 9.82 17.91 -0.55
CA LYS A 99 10.91 18.11 -1.51
C LYS A 99 10.43 18.06 -2.97
N LYS A 100 9.45 17.20 -3.25
CA LYS A 100 8.80 17.05 -4.56
C LYS A 100 7.49 16.27 -4.45
N MET A 101 6.76 16.23 -5.56
CA MET A 101 5.57 15.40 -5.72
C MET A 101 5.97 13.91 -5.83
N TRP A 102 5.94 13.21 -4.70
CA TRP A 102 6.25 11.76 -4.65
C TRP A 102 5.19 10.93 -5.37
N LYS A 103 5.61 9.82 -5.98
CA LYS A 103 4.68 8.86 -6.62
C LYS A 103 3.79 8.19 -5.58
N SER A 104 2.68 7.61 -6.05
CA SER A 104 1.77 6.88 -5.17
C SER A 104 2.46 5.64 -4.58
N PRO A 105 2.48 5.45 -3.25
CA PRO A 105 3.05 4.25 -2.62
C PRO A 105 2.38 2.97 -3.12
N ASN A 106 1.06 3.02 -3.36
CA ASN A 106 0.31 1.89 -3.89
C ASN A 106 0.80 1.49 -5.30
N GLY A 107 1.14 2.47 -6.14
CA GLY A 107 1.68 2.22 -7.48
C GLY A 107 3.07 1.59 -7.42
N THR A 108 3.95 2.14 -6.58
CA THR A 108 5.30 1.60 -6.35
C THR A 108 5.26 0.14 -5.88
N ILE A 109 4.47 -0.16 -4.83
CA ILE A 109 4.35 -1.51 -4.28
C ILE A 109 3.79 -2.48 -5.33
N ARG A 110 2.72 -2.12 -6.05
CA ARG A 110 2.14 -2.98 -7.10
C ARG A 110 3.09 -3.26 -8.25
N ASN A 111 3.88 -2.27 -8.66
CA ASN A 111 4.87 -2.44 -9.72
C ASN A 111 6.01 -3.40 -9.31
N ILE A 112 6.36 -3.45 -8.03
CA ILE A 112 7.40 -4.33 -7.50
C ILE A 112 6.86 -5.75 -7.28
N LEU A 113 5.65 -5.89 -6.73
CA LEU A 113 5.05 -7.20 -6.43
C LEU A 113 4.41 -7.87 -7.65
N GLY A 114 3.84 -7.08 -8.56
CA GLY A 114 2.96 -7.55 -9.63
C GLY A 114 1.62 -8.09 -9.10
N GLY A 115 0.81 -8.64 -10.01
CA GLY A 115 -0.41 -9.37 -9.69
C GLY A 115 -1.73 -8.63 -9.96
N THR A 116 -2.78 -9.13 -9.33
CA THR A 116 -4.17 -8.67 -9.51
C THR A 116 -4.72 -8.20 -8.18
N VAL A 117 -5.33 -7.02 -8.15
CA VAL A 117 -6.02 -6.51 -6.97
C VAL A 117 -7.48 -6.94 -7.02
N PHE A 118 -7.90 -7.78 -6.08
CA PHE A 118 -9.31 -8.12 -5.89
C PHE A 118 -9.97 -7.12 -4.93
N ARG A 119 -11.14 -6.61 -5.32
CA ARG A 119 -11.98 -5.75 -4.46
C ARG A 119 -13.34 -6.39 -4.31
N GLU A 120 -13.72 -6.63 -3.05
CA GLU A 120 -14.99 -7.25 -2.67
C GLU A 120 -15.72 -6.35 -1.67
N PRO A 121 -17.05 -6.19 -1.76
CA PRO A 121 -17.83 -5.48 -0.76
C PRO A 121 -18.00 -6.30 0.52
N ILE A 122 -17.89 -5.65 1.68
CA ILE A 122 -18.36 -6.24 2.95
C ILE A 122 -19.87 -5.99 3.06
N ILE A 123 -20.66 -7.06 2.94
CA ILE A 123 -22.13 -6.98 2.96
C ILE A 123 -22.65 -6.98 4.40
N VAL A 124 -23.47 -5.98 4.73
CA VAL A 124 -24.17 -5.89 6.02
C VAL A 124 -25.67 -5.94 5.75
N SER A 125 -26.39 -6.85 6.41
CA SER A 125 -27.79 -7.18 6.08
C SER A 125 -28.76 -6.01 6.18
N ASN A 126 -28.48 -5.02 7.04
CA ASN A 126 -29.32 -3.85 7.26
C ASN A 126 -28.92 -2.62 6.44
N ILE A 127 -27.91 -2.72 5.56
CA ILE A 127 -27.49 -1.61 4.69
C ILE A 127 -28.06 -1.85 3.28
N PRO A 128 -28.99 -1.00 2.79
CA PRO A 128 -29.55 -1.15 1.45
C PRO A 128 -28.49 -0.87 0.37
N ARG A 129 -28.57 -1.59 -0.75
CA ARG A 129 -27.65 -1.44 -1.87
C ARG A 129 -28.16 -0.41 -2.87
N ILE A 130 -27.24 0.34 -3.49
CA ILE A 130 -27.56 1.33 -4.54
C ILE A 130 -28.23 0.67 -5.74
N VAL A 131 -27.80 -0.55 -6.09
CA VAL A 131 -28.45 -1.39 -7.10
C VAL A 131 -29.19 -2.52 -6.35
N PRO A 132 -30.51 -2.42 -6.17
CA PRO A 132 -31.27 -3.36 -5.32
C PRO A 132 -31.20 -4.82 -5.79
N GLN A 133 -31.06 -5.03 -7.10
CA GLN A 133 -31.02 -6.34 -7.75
C GLN A 133 -29.70 -7.11 -7.54
N TRP A 134 -28.68 -6.47 -6.98
CA TRP A 134 -27.42 -7.15 -6.65
C TRP A 134 -27.60 -7.97 -5.38
N HIS A 135 -28.07 -9.22 -5.52
CA HIS A 135 -28.26 -10.13 -4.39
C HIS A 135 -26.96 -10.77 -3.90
N ASN A 136 -25.98 -10.91 -4.79
CA ASN A 136 -24.68 -11.51 -4.51
C ASN A 136 -23.55 -10.47 -4.61
N PRO A 137 -22.43 -10.65 -3.89
CA PRO A 137 -21.28 -9.77 -4.01
C PRO A 137 -20.68 -9.85 -5.42
N ILE A 138 -20.17 -8.71 -5.90
CA ILE A 138 -19.42 -8.61 -7.14
C ILE A 138 -17.96 -8.33 -6.76
N VAL A 139 -17.06 -9.21 -7.20
CA VAL A 139 -15.62 -9.05 -6.98
C VAL A 139 -14.98 -8.50 -8.24
N VAL A 140 -14.27 -7.38 -8.11
CA VAL A 140 -13.52 -6.77 -9.23
C VAL A 140 -12.08 -7.24 -9.17
N GLY A 141 -11.66 -8.03 -10.15
CA GLY A 141 -10.26 -8.36 -10.40
C GLY A 141 -9.62 -7.27 -11.26
N ARG A 142 -8.82 -6.40 -10.65
CA ARG A 142 -8.15 -5.28 -11.31
C ARG A 142 -6.70 -5.63 -11.61
N HIS A 143 -6.30 -5.54 -12.87
CA HIS A 143 -4.89 -5.63 -13.28
C HIS A 143 -4.08 -4.49 -12.63
N ALA A 144 -3.00 -4.85 -11.94
CA ALA A 144 -2.26 -3.93 -11.08
C ALA A 144 -0.98 -3.35 -11.71
N PHE A 145 -0.77 -3.54 -13.02
CA PHE A 145 0.47 -3.18 -13.72
C PHE A 145 0.20 -2.39 -15.01
N GLY A 146 1.01 -1.36 -15.26
CA GLY A 146 1.02 -0.62 -16.54
C GLY A 146 0.00 0.52 -16.64
N ASP A 147 -0.46 0.75 -17.87
CA ASP A 147 -1.44 1.77 -18.27
C ASP A 147 -1.13 3.18 -17.71
N GLN A 148 -2.14 3.93 -17.27
CA GLN A 148 -1.94 5.29 -16.75
C GLN A 148 -1.02 5.32 -15.51
N TYR A 149 -0.81 4.20 -14.83
CA TYR A 149 0.05 4.12 -13.64
C TYR A 149 1.55 4.00 -13.97
N LYS A 150 1.89 3.75 -15.25
CA LYS A 150 3.27 3.73 -15.75
C LYS A 150 3.44 4.60 -17.01
N ALA A 151 2.50 5.50 -17.26
CA ALA A 151 2.55 6.44 -18.36
C ALA A 151 3.63 7.51 -18.14
N THR A 152 4.03 8.18 -19.22
CA THR A 152 4.83 9.41 -19.19
C THR A 152 3.95 10.52 -19.75
N ASP A 153 3.80 11.59 -18.99
CA ASP A 153 3.01 12.77 -19.33
C ASP A 153 3.90 13.98 -19.63
N ALA A 154 3.42 14.85 -20.51
CA ALA A 154 4.11 16.08 -20.89
C ALA A 154 3.12 17.15 -21.34
N VAL A 155 3.42 18.41 -21.02
CA VAL A 155 2.74 19.59 -21.57
C VAL A 155 3.60 20.12 -22.73
N LEU A 156 3.05 20.14 -23.94
CA LEU A 156 3.79 20.46 -25.16
C LEU A 156 3.27 21.75 -25.83
N LYS A 157 4.17 22.52 -26.43
CA LYS A 157 3.83 23.63 -27.34
C LYS A 157 3.36 23.09 -28.70
N PRO A 158 2.73 23.91 -29.58
CA PRO A 158 2.33 23.48 -30.91
C PRO A 158 3.49 22.84 -31.69
N GLY A 159 3.24 21.69 -32.30
CA GLY A 159 4.25 20.92 -33.02
C GLY A 159 3.76 19.52 -33.41
N LYS A 160 4.69 18.70 -33.90
CA LYS A 160 4.43 17.30 -34.27
C LYS A 160 4.83 16.39 -33.11
N LEU A 161 3.89 15.59 -32.61
CA LEU A 161 4.16 14.53 -31.62
C LEU A 161 4.20 13.18 -32.36
N GLN A 162 5.21 12.37 -32.08
CA GLN A 162 5.38 11.03 -32.66
C GLN A 162 5.81 10.05 -31.58
N LEU A 163 5.39 8.80 -31.71
CA LEU A 163 5.87 7.71 -30.85
C LEU A 163 6.92 6.91 -31.62
N VAL A 164 8.15 6.84 -31.10
CA VAL A 164 9.26 6.15 -31.78
C VAL A 164 9.60 4.87 -31.01
N HIS A 165 9.53 3.73 -31.68
CA HIS A 165 10.02 2.46 -31.18
C HIS A 165 11.39 2.17 -31.79
N THR A 166 12.43 2.09 -30.95
CA THR A 166 13.79 1.70 -31.36
C THR A 166 14.06 0.28 -30.84
N PRO A 167 14.07 -0.73 -31.73
CA PRO A 167 14.27 -2.12 -31.33
C PRO A 167 15.64 -2.38 -30.70
N ALA A 168 15.68 -3.27 -29.71
CA ALA A 168 16.91 -3.60 -28.98
C ALA A 168 17.93 -4.40 -29.82
N ASP A 169 17.48 -5.03 -30.91
CA ASP A 169 18.32 -5.79 -31.84
C ASP A 169 19.09 -4.91 -32.84
N GLY A 170 18.92 -3.59 -32.76
CA GLY A 170 19.57 -2.62 -33.65
C GLY A 170 18.89 -2.47 -35.01
N SER A 171 17.72 -3.08 -35.23
CA SER A 171 16.93 -2.86 -36.44
C SER A 171 16.37 -1.43 -36.51
N ALA A 172 15.89 -1.04 -37.70
CA ALA A 172 15.50 0.36 -37.96
C ALA A 172 14.34 0.81 -37.04
N PRO A 173 14.40 2.04 -36.47
CA PRO A 173 13.31 2.56 -35.66
C PRO A 173 12.00 2.68 -36.46
N THR A 174 10.89 2.37 -35.80
CA THR A 174 9.55 2.59 -36.35
C THR A 174 8.92 3.81 -35.68
N THR A 175 8.37 4.72 -36.49
CA THR A 175 7.65 5.89 -36.00
C THR A 175 6.15 5.70 -36.24
N LEU A 176 5.37 5.78 -35.18
CA LEU A 176 3.91 5.79 -35.18
C LEU A 176 3.38 7.24 -35.21
#